data_AF-A0A1W9L9F8-F1
#
_entry.id   AF-A0A1W9L9F8-F1
#
_cell.length_a   1.000
_cell.length_b   1.000
_cell.length_c   1.000
_cell.angle_alpha   90.00
_cell.angle_beta   90.00
_cell.angle_gamma   90.00
#
_symmetry.space_group_name_H-M   'P 1'
#
loop_
_entity.id
_entity.type
_entity.pdbx_description
1 polymer ?
#
loop_
_entity_poly.entity_id
_entity_poly.type
_entity_poly.pdbx_seq_one_letter_code
_entity_poly.pdbx_strand_id
1 'polypeptide(L)'
;MDLMQNLIRQRDALLKRLVAGGNFVKGSISRVCGTCARSRCICAKACATKAFRLTYKDAQQKTHIVYIPRSRLAEMKRLIANHARVRTTLQQVIDTNIAIFKAGG
;
A
#
# COMPACT_ATOMS: atom_id res chain seq x y z
N MET A 1 37.29 1.32 5.84
CA MET A 1 36.36 0.80 4.82
C MET A 1 35.96 1.96 3.93
N ASP A 2 36.13 1.81 2.62
CA ASP A 2 35.81 2.82 1.61
C ASP A 2 34.32 3.23 1.66
N LEU A 3 34.05 4.54 1.60
CA LEU A 3 32.70 5.13 1.66
C LEU A 3 31.81 4.56 0.56
N MET A 4 32.36 4.38 -0.64
CA MET A 4 31.63 3.84 -1.79
C MET A 4 31.23 2.38 -1.55
N GLN A 5 32.14 1.55 -1.04
CA GLN A 5 31.81 0.17 -0.63
C GLN A 5 30.76 0.07 0.47
N ASN A 6 30.66 1.06 1.37
CA ASN A 6 29.61 1.10 2.38
C ASN A 6 28.24 1.39 1.75
N LEU A 7 28.17 2.37 0.83
CA LEU A 7 26.94 2.73 0.12
C LEU A 7 26.43 1.58 -0.76
N ILE A 8 27.31 0.86 -1.44
CA ILE A 8 26.95 -0.32 -2.24
C ILE A 8 26.34 -1.40 -1.34
N ARG A 9 26.98 -1.71 -0.20
CA ARG A 9 26.44 -2.68 0.77
C ARG A 9 25.07 -2.26 1.33
N GLN A 10 24.90 -0.97 1.63
CA GLN A 10 23.63 -0.43 2.08
C GLN A 10 22.54 -0.60 1.02
N ARG A 11 22.82 -0.24 -0.23
CA ARG A 11 21.89 -0.44 -1.36
C ARG A 11 21.47 -1.89 -1.48
N ASP A 12 22.42 -2.82 -1.43
CA ASP A 12 22.14 -4.25 -1.60
C ASP A 12 21.28 -4.80 -0.44
N ALA A 13 21.51 -4.33 0.79
CA ALA A 13 20.65 -4.65 1.93
C ALA A 13 19.23 -4.09 1.77
N LEU A 14 19.09 -2.86 1.28
CA LEU A 14 17.79 -2.23 1.02
C LEU A 14 17.02 -2.97 -0.10
N LEU A 15 17.70 -3.38 -1.18
CA LEU A 15 17.09 -4.16 -2.25
C LEU A 15 16.61 -5.53 -1.76
N LYS A 16 17.41 -6.23 -0.93
CA LYS A 16 16.97 -7.48 -0.28
C LYS A 16 15.73 -7.26 0.59
N ARG A 17 15.70 -6.18 1.37
CA ARG A 17 14.53 -5.81 2.19
C ARG A 17 13.30 -5.49 1.34
N LEU A 18 13.48 -4.84 0.19
CA LEU A 18 12.41 -4.52 -0.74
C LEU A 18 11.76 -5.80 -1.28
N VAL A 19 12.56 -6.77 -1.73
CA VAL A 19 12.08 -8.09 -2.20
C VAL A 19 11.38 -8.86 -1.07
N ALA A 20 11.93 -8.84 0.14
CA ALA A 20 11.33 -9.49 1.31
C ALA A 20 9.98 -8.86 1.73
N GLY A 21 9.64 -7.67 1.25
CA GLY A 21 8.34 -7.01 1.51
C GLY A 21 7.14 -7.78 0.95
N GLY A 22 7.36 -8.70 0.01
CA GLY A 22 6.32 -9.54 -0.59
C GLY A 22 5.27 -8.73 -1.37
N ASN A 23 4.04 -9.23 -1.42
CA ASN A 23 2.95 -8.55 -2.11
C ASN A 23 2.47 -7.30 -1.34
N PHE A 24 2.08 -6.27 -2.08
CA PHE A 24 1.56 -5.02 -1.54
C PHE A 24 0.54 -4.38 -2.48
N VAL A 25 -0.34 -3.54 -1.93
CA VAL A 25 -1.41 -2.84 -2.68
C VAL A 25 -1.41 -1.37 -2.31
N LYS A 26 -1.48 -0.50 -3.32
CA LYS A 26 -1.68 0.93 -3.15
C LYS A 26 -3.17 1.24 -3.11
N GLY A 27 -3.62 2.02 -2.12
CA GLY A 27 -5.00 2.51 -2.04
C GLY A 27 -5.45 2.71 -0.60
N SER A 28 -6.76 2.92 -0.43
CA SER A 28 -7.39 3.06 0.87
C SER A 28 -8.62 2.17 0.97
N ILE A 29 -8.89 1.66 2.18
CA ILE A 29 -10.11 0.90 2.45
C ILE A 29 -11.12 1.84 3.09
N SER A 30 -12.33 1.86 2.53
CA SER A 30 -13.48 2.51 3.14
C SER A 30 -14.57 1.48 3.46
N ARG A 31 -15.30 1.76 4.53
CA ARG A 31 -16.49 0.99 4.91
C ARG A 31 -17.69 1.68 4.30
N VAL A 32 -18.53 0.93 3.61
CA VAL A 32 -19.80 1.39 3.05
C VAL A 32 -20.96 0.68 3.70
N CYS A 33 -22.05 1.41 3.91
CA CYS A 33 -23.28 0.88 4.46
C CYS A 33 -24.26 0.62 3.33
N GLY A 34 -24.70 -0.63 3.21
CA GLY A 34 -25.86 -0.98 2.40
C GLY A 34 -27.13 -0.52 3.10
N THR A 35 -27.99 0.18 2.36
CA THR A 35 -29.37 0.44 2.77
C THR A 35 -30.26 -0.68 2.25
N CYS A 36 -31.23 -1.09 3.06
CA CYS A 36 -32.25 -2.04 2.64
C CYS A 36 -33.32 -1.28 1.83
N ALA A 37 -33.87 -1.87 0.77
CA ALA A 37 -34.89 -1.22 -0.08
C ALA A 37 -36.28 -1.09 0.58
N ARG A 38 -36.45 -1.58 1.82
CA ARG A 38 -37.71 -1.52 2.56
C ARG A 38 -38.02 -0.07 2.95
N SER A 39 -39.22 0.41 2.63
CA SER A 39 -39.70 1.69 3.14
C SER A 39 -39.76 1.65 4.68
N ARG A 40 -39.17 2.65 5.35
CA ARG A 40 -39.05 2.77 6.83
C ARG A 40 -38.17 1.70 7.52
N CYS A 41 -37.17 1.18 6.81
CA CYS A 41 -36.19 0.27 7.41
C CYS A 41 -35.41 0.95 8.55
N ILE A 42 -35.12 0.21 9.64
CA ILE A 42 -34.10 0.60 10.66
C ILE A 42 -32.78 1.01 10.01
N CYS A 43 -32.53 0.51 8.80
CA CYS A 43 -31.39 0.83 7.95
C CYS A 43 -31.25 2.32 7.58
N ALA A 44 -32.31 3.12 7.72
CA ALA A 44 -32.27 4.57 7.61
C ALA A 44 -31.59 5.24 8.82
N LYS A 45 -31.58 4.58 9.99
CA LYS A 45 -30.98 5.06 11.24
C LYS A 45 -29.68 4.32 11.60
N ALA A 46 -29.53 3.06 11.20
CA ALA A 46 -28.37 2.23 11.51
C ALA A 46 -28.02 1.24 10.38
N CYS A 47 -26.76 1.10 10.03
CA CYS A 47 -26.26 0.32 8.89
C CYS A 47 -26.72 -1.17 8.86
N ALA A 48 -27.42 -1.60 7.80
CA ALA A 48 -27.89 -2.99 7.62
C ALA A 48 -26.74 -3.97 7.40
N THR A 49 -25.94 -3.68 6.39
CA THR A 49 -24.87 -4.53 5.90
C THR A 49 -23.66 -3.66 5.67
N LYS A 50 -22.52 -4.07 6.24
CA LYS A 50 -21.24 -3.40 6.05
C LYS A 50 -20.50 -4.08 4.90
N ALA A 51 -20.31 -3.35 3.81
CA ALA A 51 -19.37 -3.73 2.78
C ALA A 51 -18.06 -2.95 2.96
N PHE A 52 -16.96 -3.52 2.49
CA PHE A 52 -15.67 -2.84 2.44
C PHE A 52 -15.28 -2.67 0.98
N ARG A 53 -14.65 -1.55 0.65
CA ARG A 53 -14.14 -1.30 -0.69
C ARG A 53 -12.72 -0.76 -0.62
N LEU A 54 -11.87 -1.23 -1.53
CA LEU A 54 -10.60 -0.62 -1.86
C LEU A 54 -10.84 0.46 -2.90
N THR A 55 -10.33 1.66 -2.66
CA THR A 55 -10.23 2.70 -3.68
C THR A 55 -8.76 2.92 -4.00
N TYR A 56 -8.39 2.89 -5.29
CA TYR A 56 -7.01 3.12 -5.73
C TYR A 56 -6.95 3.92 -7.03
N LYS A 57 -5.78 4.48 -7.32
CA LYS A 57 -5.48 5.14 -8.59
C LYS A 57 -4.55 4.28 -9.43
N ASP A 58 -4.85 4.17 -10.72
CA ASP A 58 -3.95 3.55 -11.70
C ASP A 58 -2.81 4.49 -12.11
N ALA A 59 -2.01 4.06 -13.09
CA ALA A 59 -0.91 4.84 -13.63
C ALA A 59 -1.37 6.16 -14.26
N GLN A 60 -2.58 6.19 -14.84
CA GLN A 60 -3.23 7.35 -15.45
C GLN A 60 -4.01 8.21 -14.45
N GLN A 61 -3.84 7.98 -13.14
CA GLN A 61 -4.54 8.68 -12.05
C GLN A 61 -6.06 8.48 -12.01
N LYS A 62 -6.60 7.52 -12.77
CA LYS A 62 -8.03 7.20 -12.75
C LYS A 62 -8.37 6.45 -11.48
N THR A 63 -9.51 6.79 -10.87
CA THR A 63 -9.98 6.18 -9.63
C THR A 63 -10.74 4.89 -9.92
N HIS A 64 -10.34 3.81 -9.25
CA HIS A 64 -10.98 2.49 -9.33
C HIS A 64 -11.48 2.07 -7.95
N ILE A 65 -12.56 1.29 -7.93
CA ILE A 65 -13.19 0.77 -6.72
C ILE A 65 -13.36 -0.74 -6.84
N VAL A 66 -12.90 -1.48 -5.83
CA VAL A 66 -13.06 -2.94 -5.74
C VAL A 66 -13.70 -3.29 -4.41
N TYR A 67 -14.80 -4.05 -4.44
CA TYR A 67 -15.44 -4.54 -3.21
C TYR A 67 -14.62 -5.69 -2.61
N ILE A 68 -14.43 -5.63 -1.29
CA ILE A 68 -13.63 -6.59 -0.53
C ILE A 68 -14.58 -7.44 0.32
N PRO A 69 -14.59 -8.78 0.15
CA PRO A 69 -15.34 -9.65 1.04
C PRO A 69 -14.74 -9.59 2.46
N ARG A 70 -15.58 -9.71 3.48
CA ARG A 70 -15.16 -9.56 4.88
C ARG A 70 -14.04 -10.54 5.28
N SER A 71 -14.05 -11.75 4.73
CA SER A 71 -13.02 -12.78 4.94
C SER A 71 -11.62 -12.35 4.49
N ARG A 72 -11.52 -11.48 3.46
CA ARG A 72 -10.23 -10.99 2.92
C ARG A 72 -9.85 -9.59 3.40
N LEU A 73 -10.64 -8.99 4.28
CA LEU A 73 -10.37 -7.62 4.77
C LEU A 73 -9.03 -7.53 5.51
N ALA A 74 -8.72 -8.52 6.35
CA ALA A 74 -7.47 -8.56 7.11
C ALA A 74 -6.26 -8.66 6.17
N GLU A 75 -6.35 -9.51 5.16
CA GLU A 75 -5.32 -9.66 4.11
C GLU A 75 -5.11 -8.33 3.38
N MET A 76 -6.18 -7.69 2.89
CA MET A 76 -6.06 -6.42 2.17
C MET A 76 -5.45 -5.31 3.04
N LYS A 77 -5.82 -5.22 4.33
CA LYS A 77 -5.19 -4.29 5.27
C LYS A 77 -3.68 -4.54 5.39
N ARG A 78 -3.25 -5.81 5.46
CA ARG A 78 -1.84 -6.19 5.48
C ARG A 78 -1.12 -5.75 4.21
N LEU A 79 -1.72 -5.96 3.03
CA LEU A 79 -1.14 -5.56 1.74
C LEU A 79 -0.95 -4.03 1.64
N ILE A 80 -1.90 -3.24 2.16
CA ILE A 80 -1.77 -1.77 2.20
C ILE A 80 -0.66 -1.35 3.17
N ALA A 81 -0.56 -1.98 4.34
CA ALA A 81 0.53 -1.72 5.27
C ALA A 81 1.90 -2.10 4.68
N ASN A 82 1.97 -3.18 3.89
CA ASN A 82 3.18 -3.54 3.15
C ASN A 82 3.58 -2.46 2.16
N HIS A 83 2.63 -1.87 1.44
CA HIS A 83 2.91 -0.81 0.47
C HIS A 83 3.58 0.41 1.12
N ALA A 84 3.15 0.80 2.33
CA ALA A 84 3.81 1.88 3.07
C ALA A 84 5.29 1.57 3.35
N ARG A 85 5.59 0.34 3.81
CA ARG A 85 6.97 -0.09 4.10
C ARG A 85 7.84 -0.17 2.85
N VAL A 86 7.28 -0.69 1.76
CA VAL A 86 7.93 -0.78 0.45
C VAL A 86 8.23 0.61 -0.09
N ARG A 87 7.29 1.55 0.01
CA ARG A 87 7.48 2.94 -0.43
C ARG A 87 8.66 3.61 0.30
N THR A 88 8.76 3.44 1.61
CA THR A 88 9.89 3.98 2.39
C THR A 88 11.22 3.34 1.96
N THR A 89 11.25 2.02 1.82
CA THR A 89 12.46 1.29 1.42
C THR A 89 12.90 1.69 0.01
N LEU A 90 11.96 1.84 -0.93
CA LEU A 90 12.22 2.29 -2.29
C LEU A 90 12.84 3.69 -2.31
N GLN A 91 12.32 4.61 -1.50
CA GLN A 91 12.90 5.95 -1.39
C GLN A 91 14.36 5.89 -0.90
N GLN A 92 14.64 5.08 0.12
CA GLN A 92 16.00 4.89 0.62
C GLN A 92 16.95 4.32 -0.44
N VAL A 93 16.48 3.42 -1.30
CA VAL A 93 17.26 2.90 -2.44
C VAL A 93 17.60 4.03 -3.41
N ILE A 94 16.62 4.86 -3.78
CA ILE A 94 16.81 6.01 -4.68
C ILE A 94 17.85 6.97 -4.10
N ASP A 95 17.71 7.34 -2.82
CA ASP A 95 18.61 8.26 -2.15
C ASP A 95 20.04 7.69 -2.08
N THR A 96 20.17 6.38 -1.79
CA THR A 96 21.48 5.69 -1.77
C THR A 96 22.12 5.65 -3.15
N ASN A 97 21.33 5.43 -4.21
CA ASN A 97 21.84 5.45 -5.59
C ASN A 97 22.37 6.83 -5.97
N ILE A 98 21.67 7.90 -5.57
CA ILE A 98 22.15 9.28 -5.77
C ILE A 98 23.47 9.51 -5.02
N ALA A 99 23.59 9.02 -3.79
CA ALA A 99 24.83 9.12 -3.03
C ALA A 99 26.00 8.37 -3.68
N ILE A 100 25.77 7.15 -4.19
CA ILE A 100 26.78 6.39 -4.94
C ILE A 100 27.22 7.16 -6.18
N PHE A 101 26.26 7.69 -6.95
CA PHE A 101 26.55 8.48 -8.14
C PHE A 101 27.42 9.71 -7.84
N LYS A 102 27.11 10.43 -6.76
CA LYS A 102 27.88 11.61 -6.32
C LYS A 102 29.28 11.28 -5.78
N ALA A 103 29.50 10.07 -5.27
CA ALA A 103 30.80 9.67 -4.74
C ALA A 103 31.76 9.16 -5.83
N GLY A 104 31.23 8.79 -7.00
CA GLY A 104 32.01 8.32 -8.15
C GLY A 104 32.28 9.38 -9.22
N GLY A 105 31.77 10.60 -9.06
CA GLY A 105 32.12 11.78 -9.86
C GLY A 105 32.95 12.74 -9.03
#